data_AF-A0A7Z9JEZ6-F1
#
_entry.id   AF-A0A7Z9JEZ6-F1
#
_cell.length_a   1.000
_cell.length_b   1.000
_cell.length_c   1.000
_cell.angle_alpha   90.00
_cell.angle_beta   90.00
_cell.angle_gamma   90.00
#
_symmetry.space_group_name_H-M   'P 1'
#
loop_
_entity.id
_entity.type
_entity.pdbx_description
1 polymer ?
#
loop_
_entity_poly.entity_id
_entity_poly.type
_entity_poly.pdbx_seq_one_letter_code
_entity_poly.pdbx_strand_id
1 'polypeptide(L)'
;MSNNETNFKFLERFDKRVAQLAKQAEKYVHTDPDSCMFKLRLMVETMAKKLTNLQMRGDISQDLGAMLGALERGGIVPRRQADSMHAIRRDGNAAVHGSPTPVPTAMRRLKEAHKISGWFCKMIKRGSKIQLREFAPPEPPTPVDNQT
;
A
#
# COMPACT_ATOMS: atom_id res chain seq x y z
N MET A 1 -8.79 13.98 22.94
CA MET A 1 -7.62 14.03 22.04
C MET A 1 -7.43 12.65 21.42
N SER A 2 -8.06 12.34 20.29
CA SER A 2 -7.76 11.10 19.57
C SER A 2 -6.45 11.29 18.81
N ASN A 3 -5.36 10.91 19.47
CA ASN A 3 -4.05 10.83 18.84
C ASN A 3 -4.08 9.62 17.89
N ASN A 4 -4.79 9.75 16.75
CA ASN A 4 -5.00 8.65 15.82
C ASN A 4 -3.71 8.44 15.02
N GLU A 5 -2.80 7.70 15.63
CA GLU A 5 -1.54 7.27 15.05
C GLU A 5 -1.84 6.42 13.82
N THR A 6 -1.30 6.81 12.65
CA THR A 6 -1.57 6.11 11.38
C THR A 6 -1.21 4.62 11.46
N ASN A 7 -2.01 3.74 10.81
CA ASN A 7 -1.73 2.30 10.77
C ASN A 7 -0.34 1.99 10.20
N PHE A 8 0.23 2.93 9.45
CA PHE A 8 1.46 2.78 8.69
C PHE A 8 2.70 3.37 9.37
N LYS A 9 2.60 3.85 10.62
CA LYS A 9 3.72 4.54 11.29
C LYS A 9 4.98 3.66 11.39
N PHE A 10 4.82 2.35 11.54
CA PHE A 10 5.95 1.43 11.62
C PHE A 10 6.84 1.46 10.37
N LEU A 11 6.30 1.83 9.20
CA LEU A 11 7.06 1.92 7.95
C LEU A 11 8.11 3.03 7.98
N GLU A 12 7.94 4.10 8.78
CA GLU A 12 8.87 5.24 8.79
C GLU A 12 10.31 4.84 9.12
N ARG A 13 10.48 3.74 9.88
CA ARG A 13 11.78 3.19 10.27
C ARG A 13 12.45 2.35 9.17
N PHE A 14 11.71 1.95 8.15
CA PHE A 14 12.19 1.08 7.07
C PHE A 14 12.23 1.82 5.74
N ASP A 15 11.17 2.57 5.44
CA ASP A 15 11.05 3.33 4.22
C ASP A 15 10.09 4.52 4.37
N LYS A 16 10.66 5.73 4.41
CA LYS A 16 9.89 6.97 4.57
C LYS A 16 8.93 7.23 3.41
N ARG A 17 9.30 6.85 2.18
CA ARG A 17 8.48 7.11 1.00
C ARG A 17 7.25 6.19 0.99
N VAL A 18 7.45 4.90 1.27
CA VAL A 18 6.34 3.94 1.40
C VAL A 18 5.42 4.34 2.56
N ALA A 19 5.96 4.76 3.70
CA ALA A 19 5.19 5.25 4.83
C ALA A 19 4.31 6.45 4.47
N GLN A 20 4.88 7.45 3.77
CA GLN A 20 4.16 8.64 3.35
C GLN A 20 3.00 8.32 2.39
N LEU A 21 3.23 7.45 1.42
CA LEU A 21 2.21 7.03 0.46
C LEU A 21 1.06 6.30 1.15
N ALA A 22 1.39 5.41 2.09
CA ALA A 22 0.39 4.67 2.85
C ALA A 22 -0.45 5.57 3.77
N LYS A 23 0.19 6.54 4.45
CA LYS A 23 -0.50 7.56 5.26
C LYS A 23 -1.42 8.43 4.41
N GLN A 24 -1.00 8.80 3.19
CA GLN A 24 -1.85 9.53 2.26
C GLN A 24 -3.05 8.68 1.83
N ALA A 25 -2.83 7.41 1.45
CA ALA A 25 -3.93 6.50 1.12
C ALA A 25 -4.95 6.38 2.26
N GLU A 26 -4.46 6.24 3.50
CA GLU A 26 -5.30 6.19 4.70
C GLU A 26 -6.16 7.44 4.87
N LYS A 27 -5.59 8.63 4.65
CA LYS A 27 -6.30 9.91 4.72
C LYS A 27 -7.42 10.02 3.68
N TYR A 28 -7.23 9.43 2.50
CA TYR A 28 -8.17 9.57 1.37
C TYR A 28 -9.26 8.50 1.34
N VAL A 29 -9.16 7.42 2.13
CA VAL A 29 -10.03 6.24 1.97
C VAL A 29 -11.53 6.54 2.01
N HIS A 30 -11.95 7.57 2.75
CA HIS A 30 -13.34 8.02 2.84
C HIS A 30 -13.65 9.24 1.98
N THR A 31 -12.71 10.16 1.83
CA THR A 31 -12.94 11.45 1.15
C THR A 31 -12.75 11.38 -0.36
N ASP A 32 -11.80 10.58 -0.82
CA ASP A 32 -11.47 10.38 -2.23
C ASP A 32 -10.89 8.97 -2.43
N PRO A 33 -11.76 7.96 -2.57
CA PRO A 33 -11.35 6.57 -2.75
C PRO A 33 -10.47 6.34 -3.99
N ASP A 34 -10.62 7.14 -5.04
CA ASP A 34 -9.79 7.04 -6.25
C ASP A 34 -8.37 7.52 -5.96
N SER A 35 -8.21 8.65 -5.26
CA SER A 35 -6.91 9.06 -4.74
C SER A 35 -6.33 8.05 -3.77
N CYS A 36 -7.14 7.42 -2.90
CA CYS A 36 -6.68 6.33 -2.05
C CYS A 36 -6.04 5.21 -2.88
N MET A 37 -6.76 4.71 -3.89
CA MET A 37 -6.28 3.64 -4.77
C MET A 37 -5.04 4.03 -5.57
N PHE A 38 -4.98 5.26 -6.08
CA PHE A 38 -3.80 5.78 -6.75
C PHE A 38 -2.57 5.76 -5.83
N LYS A 39 -2.71 6.22 -4.57
CA LYS A 39 -1.62 6.20 -3.59
C LYS A 39 -1.19 4.79 -3.22
N LEU A 40 -2.14 3.85 -3.09
CA LEU A 40 -1.83 2.44 -2.84
C LEU A 40 -1.08 1.80 -4.01
N ARG A 41 -1.45 2.11 -5.26
CA ARG A 41 -0.71 1.65 -6.44
C ARG A 41 0.72 2.18 -6.44
N LEU A 42 0.92 3.48 -6.19
CA LEU A 42 2.25 4.08 -6.12
C LEU A 42 3.09 3.50 -4.97
N MET A 43 2.45 3.16 -3.85
CA MET A 43 3.09 2.46 -2.73
C MET A 43 3.60 1.08 -3.17
N VAL A 44 2.75 0.28 -3.82
CA VAL A 44 3.11 -1.05 -4.35
C VAL A 44 4.22 -0.96 -5.39
N GLU A 45 4.17 0.04 -6.28
CA GLU A 45 5.24 0.27 -7.26
C GLU A 45 6.57 0.59 -6.60
N THR A 46 6.55 1.45 -5.57
CA THR A 46 7.75 1.80 -4.80
C THR A 46 8.32 0.59 -4.08
N MET A 47 7.48 -0.26 -3.49
CA MET A 47 7.90 -1.51 -2.87
C MET A 47 8.53 -2.45 -3.89
N ALA A 48 7.88 -2.66 -5.04
CA ALA A 48 8.36 -3.55 -6.10
C ALA A 48 9.73 -3.09 -6.61
N LYS A 49 9.88 -1.80 -6.95
CA LYS A 49 11.17 -1.19 -7.38
C LYS A 49 12.29 -1.39 -6.36
N LYS A 50 11.96 -1.34 -5.06
CA LYS A 50 12.95 -1.56 -4.01
C LYS A 50 13.34 -3.03 -3.90
N LEU A 51 12.39 -3.94 -3.95
CA LEU A 51 12.66 -5.37 -3.90
C LEU A 51 13.49 -5.83 -5.10
N THR A 52 13.17 -5.33 -6.29
CA THR A 52 13.95 -5.64 -7.50
C THR A 52 15.38 -5.16 -7.37
N ASN A 53 15.58 -3.90 -6.97
CA ASN A 53 16.92 -3.33 -6.80
C ASN A 53 17.75 -4.05 -5.73
N LEU A 54 17.10 -4.65 -4.73
CA LEU A 54 17.79 -5.36 -3.65
C LEU A 54 18.06 -6.83 -3.94
N GLN A 55 17.22 -7.51 -4.73
CA GLN A 55 17.22 -8.98 -4.82
C GLN A 55 17.50 -9.50 -6.23
N MET A 56 17.40 -8.67 -7.26
CA MET A 56 17.54 -9.10 -8.65
C MET A 56 18.76 -8.45 -9.29
N ARG A 57 19.34 -9.16 -10.27
CA ARG A 57 20.45 -8.67 -11.10
C ARG A 57 19.95 -8.55 -12.54
N GLY A 58 20.16 -7.40 -13.17
CA GLY A 58 19.80 -7.15 -14.56
C GLY A 58 18.75 -6.06 -14.76
N ASP A 59 18.43 -5.81 -16.02
CA ASP A 59 17.45 -4.80 -16.41
C ASP A 59 16.03 -5.33 -16.19
N ILE A 60 15.23 -4.60 -15.42
CA ILE A 60 13.89 -5.02 -15.01
C ILE A 60 12.88 -4.05 -15.61
N SER A 61 11.81 -4.63 -16.14
CA SER A 61 10.72 -3.87 -16.76
C SER A 61 10.24 -2.73 -15.85
N GLN A 62 9.99 -1.57 -16.46
CA GLN A 62 9.36 -0.44 -15.78
C GLN A 62 7.85 -0.68 -15.54
N ASP A 63 7.24 -1.66 -16.21
CA ASP A 63 5.85 -2.03 -15.96
C ASP A 63 5.70 -2.76 -14.62
N LEU A 64 4.79 -2.26 -13.78
CA LEU A 64 4.54 -2.83 -12.46
C LEU A 64 4.01 -4.27 -12.54
N GLY A 65 3.20 -4.61 -13.55
CA GLY A 65 2.70 -5.98 -13.72
C GLY A 65 3.83 -6.97 -13.98
N ALA A 66 4.70 -6.65 -14.94
CA ALA A 66 5.87 -7.45 -15.27
C ALA A 66 6.85 -7.55 -14.08
N MET A 67 7.06 -6.45 -13.35
CA MET A 67 7.91 -6.40 -12.17
C MET A 67 7.43 -7.34 -11.06
N LEU A 68 6.14 -7.28 -10.71
CA LEU A 68 5.55 -8.17 -9.71
C LEU A 68 5.63 -9.64 -10.13
N GLY A 69 5.35 -9.94 -11.40
CA GLY A 69 5.46 -11.30 -11.91
C GLY A 69 6.90 -11.83 -11.87
N ALA A 70 7.90 -10.99 -12.13
CA ALA A 70 9.30 -11.38 -12.02
C ALA A 70 9.71 -11.64 -10.55
N LEU A 71 9.28 -10.78 -9.63
CA LEU A 71 9.51 -10.95 -8.19
C LEU A 71 8.85 -12.22 -7.64
N GLU A 72 7.65 -12.55 -8.12
CA GLU A 72 6.95 -13.77 -7.75
C GLU A 72 7.66 -15.02 -8.29
N ARG A 73 7.98 -15.06 -9.60
CA ARG A 73 8.69 -16.19 -10.21
C ARG A 73 10.09 -16.40 -9.62
N GLY A 74 10.76 -15.33 -9.21
CA GLY A 74 12.04 -15.39 -8.52
C GLY A 74 11.96 -15.84 -7.05
N GLY A 75 10.75 -16.09 -6.52
CA GLY A 75 10.53 -16.50 -5.14
C GLY A 75 10.79 -15.39 -4.10
N ILE A 76 10.95 -14.14 -4.54
CA ILE A 76 11.24 -12.99 -3.67
C ILE A 76 9.96 -12.51 -2.98
N VAL A 77 8.86 -12.42 -3.75
CA VAL A 77 7.52 -12.11 -3.23
C VAL A 77 6.72 -13.41 -3.20
N PRO A 78 6.27 -13.90 -2.03
CA PRO A 78 5.41 -15.06 -1.99
C PRO A 78 4.06 -14.77 -2.67
N ARG A 79 3.48 -15.78 -3.30
CA ARG A 79 2.25 -15.69 -4.10
C ARG A 79 1.13 -14.89 -3.43
N ARG A 80 0.86 -15.12 -2.14
CA ARG A 80 -0.18 -14.39 -1.39
C ARG A 80 0.03 -12.86 -1.39
N GLN A 81 1.28 -12.41 -1.24
CA GLN A 81 1.63 -11.00 -1.28
C GLN A 81 1.60 -10.47 -2.71
N ALA A 82 2.08 -11.24 -3.69
CA ALA A 82 2.00 -10.90 -5.11
C ALA A 82 0.55 -10.72 -5.56
N ASP A 83 -0.37 -11.62 -5.19
CA ASP A 83 -1.80 -11.54 -5.48
C ASP A 83 -2.41 -10.24 -4.95
N SER A 84 -2.08 -9.88 -3.70
CA SER A 84 -2.55 -8.64 -3.07
C SER A 84 -1.99 -7.40 -3.78
N MET A 85 -0.70 -7.41 -4.16
CA MET A 85 -0.06 -6.32 -4.92
C MET A 85 -0.68 -6.19 -6.33
N HIS A 86 -0.96 -7.30 -7.01
CA HIS A 86 -1.65 -7.31 -8.29
C HIS A 86 -3.09 -6.83 -8.18
N ALA A 87 -3.80 -7.15 -7.10
CA ALA A 87 -5.15 -6.67 -6.87
C ALA A 87 -5.18 -5.14 -6.68
N ILE A 88 -4.25 -4.59 -5.89
CA ILE A 88 -4.07 -3.13 -5.75
C ILE A 88 -3.72 -2.49 -7.09
N ARG A 89 -2.82 -3.10 -7.88
CA ARG A 89 -2.46 -2.59 -9.22
C ARG A 89 -3.67 -2.52 -10.15
N ARG A 90 -4.48 -3.59 -10.22
CA ARG A 90 -5.66 -3.63 -11.11
C ARG A 90 -6.69 -2.60 -10.70
N ASP A 91 -7.05 -2.55 -9.42
CA ASP A 91 -8.06 -1.62 -8.92
C ASP A 91 -7.57 -0.17 -9.01
N GLY A 92 -6.29 0.08 -8.76
CA GLY A 92 -5.67 1.40 -8.93
C GLY A 92 -5.56 1.84 -10.39
N ASN A 93 -5.44 0.93 -11.35
CA ASN A 93 -5.55 1.26 -12.76
C ASN A 93 -7.00 1.61 -13.12
N ALA A 94 -7.97 0.83 -12.65
CA ALA A 94 -9.39 1.07 -12.93
C ALA A 94 -9.85 2.45 -12.41
N ALA A 95 -9.42 2.84 -11.21
CA ALA A 95 -9.70 4.16 -10.63
C ALA A 95 -9.21 5.30 -11.54
N VAL A 96 -8.01 5.18 -12.11
CA VAL A 96 -7.44 6.20 -13.01
C VAL A 96 -8.14 6.24 -14.38
N HIS A 97 -8.64 5.10 -14.85
CA HIS A 97 -9.35 5.00 -16.14
C HIS A 97 -10.86 5.33 -16.02
N GLY A 98 -11.30 5.92 -14.91
CA GLY A 98 -12.66 6.46 -14.76
C GLY A 98 -13.69 5.46 -14.25
N SER A 99 -13.27 4.31 -13.70
CA SER A 99 -14.17 3.45 -12.93
C SER A 99 -14.20 3.93 -11.48
N PRO A 100 -15.31 4.48 -10.97
CA PRO A 100 -15.35 5.01 -9.61
C PRO A 100 -15.04 3.93 -8.58
N THR A 101 -14.15 4.21 -7.64
CA THR A 101 -13.82 3.27 -6.57
C THR A 101 -14.81 3.40 -5.41
N PRO A 102 -15.55 2.34 -5.05
CA PRO A 102 -16.36 2.37 -3.83
C PRO A 102 -15.48 2.42 -2.57
N VAL A 103 -15.87 3.20 -1.56
CA VAL A 103 -15.19 3.25 -0.24
C VAL A 103 -14.90 1.85 0.33
N PRO A 104 -15.83 0.86 0.29
CA PRO A 104 -15.55 -0.50 0.77
C PRO A 104 -14.40 -1.19 0.03
N THR A 105 -14.26 -0.94 -1.28
CA THR A 105 -13.16 -1.47 -2.10
C THR A 105 -11.83 -0.83 -1.69
N ALA A 106 -11.80 0.50 -1.56
CA ALA A 106 -10.61 1.22 -1.11
C ALA A 106 -10.19 0.77 0.31
N MET A 107 -11.13 0.64 1.24
CA MET A 107 -10.88 0.17 2.61
C MET A 107 -10.33 -1.27 2.63
N ARG A 108 -10.88 -2.17 1.82
CA ARG A 108 -10.37 -3.54 1.67
C ARG A 108 -8.92 -3.53 1.18
N ARG A 109 -8.61 -2.72 0.17
CA ARG A 109 -7.24 -2.59 -0.38
C ARG A 109 -6.29 -1.93 0.59
N LEU A 110 -6.74 -0.96 1.38
CA LEU A 110 -5.96 -0.34 2.45
C LEU A 110 -5.57 -1.36 3.53
N LYS A 111 -6.50 -2.24 3.93
CA LYS A 111 -6.24 -3.33 4.88
C LYS A 111 -5.27 -4.37 4.32
N GLU A 112 -5.36 -4.70 3.04
CA GLU A 112 -4.40 -5.59 2.36
C GLU A 112 -3.02 -4.94 2.28
N ALA A 113 -2.95 -3.67 1.90
CA ALA A 113 -1.72 -2.88 1.89
C ALA A 113 -1.04 -2.85 3.26
N HIS A 114 -1.79 -2.73 4.35
CA HIS A 114 -1.25 -2.82 5.71
C HIS A 114 -0.56 -4.16 5.99
N LYS A 115 -1.16 -5.28 5.57
CA LYS A 115 -0.55 -6.62 5.71
C LYS A 115 0.71 -6.77 4.84
N ILE A 116 0.68 -6.29 3.60
CA ILE A 116 1.83 -6.31 2.69
C ILE A 116 2.98 -5.47 3.26
N SER A 117 2.69 -4.30 3.80
CA SER A 117 3.67 -3.42 4.46
C SER A 117 4.40 -4.13 5.61
N GLY A 118 3.67 -4.87 6.46
CA GLY A 118 4.29 -5.65 7.52
C GLY A 118 5.24 -6.74 7.01
N TRP A 119 4.88 -7.40 5.90
CA TRP A 119 5.76 -8.36 5.23
C TRP A 119 6.97 -7.68 4.57
N PHE A 120 6.76 -6.57 3.87
CA PHE A 120 7.79 -5.81 3.17
C PHE A 120 8.90 -5.36 4.13
N CYS A 121 8.56 -4.85 5.30
CA CYS A 121 9.56 -4.45 6.28
C CYS A 121 10.43 -5.61 6.78
N LYS A 122 9.87 -6.83 6.90
CA LYS A 122 10.64 -8.04 7.24
C LYS A 122 11.63 -8.42 6.14
N MET A 123 11.26 -8.16 4.88
CA MET A 123 12.14 -8.39 3.72
C MET A 123 13.28 -7.37 3.65
N ILE A 124 12.98 -6.08 3.85
CA ILE A 124 13.98 -5.01 3.80
C ILE A 124 15.03 -5.15 4.89
N LYS A 125 14.63 -5.51 6.11
CA LYS A 125 15.54 -5.68 7.24
C LYS A 125 15.34 -7.04 7.88
N ARG A 126 16.03 -8.04 7.33
CA ARG A 126 16.06 -9.43 7.81
C ARG A 126 16.32 -9.46 9.32
N GLY A 127 15.51 -10.21 10.07
CA GLY A 127 15.63 -10.35 11.53
C GLY A 127 14.96 -9.24 12.34
N SER A 128 14.31 -8.25 11.71
CA SER A 128 13.56 -7.23 12.46
C SER A 128 12.34 -7.83 13.14
N LYS A 129 12.27 -7.67 14.47
CA LYS A 129 11.05 -7.92 15.23
C LYS A 129 10.06 -6.80 14.94
N ILE A 130 9.13 -7.05 14.02
CA ILE A 130 8.05 -6.12 13.69
C ILE A 130 6.78 -6.63 14.34
N GLN A 131 6.31 -5.89 15.34
CA GLN A 131 4.96 -6.07 15.85
C GLN A 131 4.02 -5.24 14.97
N LEU A 132 3.42 -5.91 13.99
CA LEU A 132 2.34 -5.33 13.21
C LEU A 132 1.11 -5.29 14.13
N ARG A 133 0.64 -4.09 14.48
CA ARG A 133 -0.61 -3.92 15.23
C ARG A 133 -1.78 -4.41 14.38
N GLU A 134 -2.92 -4.65 15.00
CA GLU A 134 -4.14 -4.87 14.23
C GLU A 134 -4.50 -3.62 13.43
N PHE A 135 -5.05 -3.82 12.23
CA PHE A 135 -5.49 -2.71 11.39
C PHE A 135 -6.72 -2.06 12.02
N ALA A 136 -6.60 -0.81 12.42
CA ALA A 136 -7.69 0.03 12.88
C ALA A 136 -8.27 0.79 11.67
N PRO A 137 -9.50 0.44 11.20
CA PRO A 137 -10.12 1.15 10.09
C PRO A 137 -10.21 2.66 10.38
N PRO A 138 -9.75 3.53 9.46
CA PRO A 138 -9.91 4.97 9.63
C PRO A 138 -11.38 5.32 9.78
N GLU A 139 -11.68 6.25 10.69
CA GLU A 139 -13.01 6.83 10.81
C GLU A 139 -13.27 7.81 9.65
N PRO A 140 -14.52 7.91 9.17
CA PRO A 140 -14.87 8.96 8.22
C PRO A 140 -14.66 10.33 8.87
N PRO A 141 -14.25 11.36 8.11
CA PRO A 141 -14.17 12.71 8.65
C PRO A 141 -15.55 13.13 9.14
N THR A 142 -15.62 13.69 10.35
CA THR A 142 -16.83 14.35 10.83
C THR A 142 -17.18 15.48 9.85
N PRO A 143 -18.42 15.54 9.34
CA PRO A 143 -18.89 16.70 8.60
C PRO A 143 -18.64 17.93 9.47
N VAL A 144 -17.89 18.91 8.96
CA VAL A 144 -17.84 20.22 9.59
C VAL A 144 -19.19 20.85 9.28
N ASP A 145 -20.08 20.83 10.27
CA ASP A 145 -21.38 21.47 10.17
C ASP A 145 -21.13 22.98 10.09
N ASN A 146 -21.05 23.53 8.88
CA ASN A 146 -20.99 24.96 8.67
C ASN A 146 -22.41 25.52 8.89
N GLN A 147 -22.85 25.55 10.15
CA GLN A 147 -23.91 26.44 10.58
C GLN A 147 -23.26 27.75 11.04
N THR A 148 -23.28 28.78 10.18
CA THR A 148 -23.88 30.11 10.37
C THR A 148 -23.33 31.06 9.31
#